data_AF-A0A800K3M0-F1
#
_entry.id   AF-A0A800K3M0-F1
#
_cell.length_a   1.000
_cell.length_b   1.000
_cell.length_c   1.000
_cell.angle_alpha   90.00
_cell.angle_beta   90.00
_cell.angle_gamma   90.00
#
_symmetry.space_group_name_H-M   'P 1'
#
loop_
_entity.id
_entity.type
_entity.pdbx_description
1 polymer ?
#
loop_
_entity_poly.entity_id
_entity_poly.type
_entity_poly.pdbx_seq_one_letter_code
_entity_poly.pdbx_strand_id
1 'polypeptide(L)'
;MKLILTDQKTSKVLAKLSKANRKFQKVYKGDSSERQPVHTVYGGANLFKSDRTDKMGKVAMANLDAYAPDFVTLAKALEISGHKDLPDSQKAIEVLTAKLDSMTEAEREKESEWLAYTVYNKMKQKITSEAIEDFRIDFEDGYGNRPDDEEDATAVQAAKELAKGMDAGTLSPFIGIRIKPFTEDLKNRGVRTLDIFLTTLNEIAGGKLPQNFVVTLPKVTIPEQVKALVELFE
;
A
#
# COMPACT_ATOMS: atom_id res chain seq x y z
N MET A 1 -11.21 24.26 38.89
CA MET A 1 -12.30 24.26 37.88
C MET A 1 -13.39 23.27 38.33
N LYS A 2 -14.66 23.67 38.37
CA LYS A 2 -15.76 22.76 38.78
C LYS A 2 -16.21 21.93 37.57
N LEU A 3 -15.99 20.62 37.64
CA LEU A 3 -16.35 19.71 36.54
C LEU A 3 -17.82 19.27 36.67
N ILE A 4 -18.52 19.19 35.53
CA ILE A 4 -19.94 18.80 35.44
C ILE A 4 -20.11 17.27 35.53
N LEU A 5 -19.13 16.53 35.00
CA LEU A 5 -19.03 15.08 35.07
C LEU A 5 -18.15 14.70 36.27
N THR A 6 -18.79 14.50 37.41
CA THR A 6 -18.10 14.05 38.63
C THR A 6 -17.81 12.54 38.56
N ASP A 7 -16.81 12.09 39.31
CA ASP A 7 -16.44 10.66 39.36
C ASP A 7 -17.62 9.77 39.78
N GLN A 8 -18.47 10.25 40.68
CA GLN A 8 -19.68 9.55 41.10
C GLN A 8 -20.66 9.33 39.93
N LYS A 9 -20.76 10.30 39.00
CA LYS A 9 -21.61 10.18 37.81
C LYS A 9 -21.00 9.26 36.75
N THR A 10 -19.68 9.22 36.63
CA THR A 10 -18.99 8.48 35.55
C THR A 10 -18.64 7.04 35.93
N SER A 11 -18.44 6.73 37.23
CA SER A 11 -17.92 5.42 37.69
C SER A 11 -18.70 4.22 37.17
N LYS A 12 -20.04 4.24 37.24
CA LYS A 12 -20.88 3.12 36.76
C LYS A 12 -20.80 2.94 35.24
N VAL A 13 -20.74 4.06 34.51
CA VAL A 13 -20.61 4.06 33.05
C VAL A 13 -19.24 3.51 32.64
N LEU A 14 -18.16 3.98 33.27
CA LEU A 14 -16.80 3.52 33.02
C LEU A 14 -16.58 2.06 33.40
N ALA A 15 -17.21 1.56 34.47
CA ALA A 15 -17.15 0.15 34.84
C ALA A 15 -17.81 -0.76 33.78
N LYS A 16 -18.96 -0.35 33.23
CA LYS A 16 -19.62 -1.07 32.12
C LYS A 16 -18.74 -1.07 30.86
N LEU A 17 -18.16 0.07 30.52
CA LEU A 17 -17.21 0.19 29.39
C LEU A 17 -15.97 -0.69 29.61
N SER A 18 -15.40 -0.71 30.82
CA SER A 18 -14.22 -1.52 31.17
C SER A 18 -14.45 -3.01 30.90
N LYS A 19 -15.63 -3.54 31.22
CA LYS A 19 -15.98 -4.94 30.90
C LYS A 19 -16.00 -5.21 29.40
N ALA A 20 -16.55 -4.29 28.60
CA ALA A 20 -16.58 -4.41 27.14
C ALA A 20 -15.17 -4.30 26.54
N ASN A 21 -14.37 -3.32 26.97
CA ASN A 21 -12.98 -3.13 26.52
C ASN A 21 -12.12 -4.35 26.80
N ARG A 22 -12.22 -4.95 27.99
CA ARG A 22 -11.47 -6.17 28.33
C ARG A 22 -11.90 -7.38 27.49
N LYS A 23 -13.17 -7.48 27.08
CA LYS A 23 -13.61 -8.53 26.16
C LYS A 23 -13.02 -8.30 24.76
N PHE A 24 -13.04 -7.05 24.28
CA PHE A 24 -12.45 -6.68 23.00
C PHE A 24 -10.95 -6.93 22.95
N GLN A 25 -10.19 -6.52 23.98
CA GLN A 25 -8.74 -6.70 24.08
C GLN A 25 -8.28 -8.17 24.13
N LYS A 26 -9.17 -9.11 24.48
CA LYS A 26 -8.88 -10.55 24.38
C LYS A 26 -8.91 -11.06 22.93
N VAL A 27 -9.63 -10.36 22.05
CA VAL A 27 -9.80 -10.73 20.63
C VAL A 27 -8.87 -9.88 19.76
N TYR A 28 -8.83 -8.57 19.97
CA TYR A 28 -7.94 -7.64 19.28
C TYR A 28 -6.60 -7.56 20.00
N LYS A 29 -5.55 -8.12 19.39
CA LYS A 29 -4.19 -8.17 19.95
C LYS A 29 -3.39 -6.88 19.80
N GLY A 30 -3.98 -5.83 19.21
CA GLY A 30 -3.26 -4.62 18.84
C GLY A 30 -2.74 -4.68 17.40
N ASP A 31 -2.03 -3.63 17.01
CA ASP A 31 -1.43 -3.54 15.69
C ASP A 31 -0.25 -4.51 15.58
N SER A 32 -0.07 -5.10 14.39
CA SER A 32 1.04 -6.00 14.12
C SER A 32 2.37 -5.23 14.13
N SER A 33 3.42 -5.83 14.69
CA SER A 33 4.80 -5.35 14.52
C SER A 33 5.42 -5.75 13.17
N GLU A 34 4.73 -6.60 12.40
CA GLU A 34 5.15 -6.99 11.05
C GLU A 34 5.11 -5.78 10.10
N ARG A 35 6.00 -5.78 9.10
CA ARG A 35 6.02 -4.73 8.06
C ARG A 35 4.64 -4.61 7.41
N GLN A 36 4.13 -3.39 7.33
CA GLN A 36 2.92 -3.02 6.60
C GLN A 36 3.28 -2.13 5.41
N PRO A 37 2.53 -2.17 4.31
CA PRO A 37 2.76 -1.25 3.20
C PRO A 37 2.41 0.18 3.59
N VAL A 38 3.26 1.13 3.22
CA VAL A 38 3.01 2.56 3.46
C VAL A 38 1.93 3.11 2.52
N HIS A 39 1.80 2.54 1.32
CA HIS A 39 0.76 2.90 0.36
C HIS A 39 0.23 1.65 -0.36
N THR A 40 -1.00 1.74 -0.85
CA THR A 40 -1.64 0.71 -1.68
C THR A 40 -2.17 1.32 -2.97
N VAL A 41 -1.83 0.72 -4.10
CA VAL A 41 -2.34 1.10 -5.42
C VAL A 41 -3.31 0.04 -5.93
N TYR A 42 -4.52 0.48 -6.28
CA TYR A 42 -5.51 -0.34 -6.97
C TYR A 42 -5.39 -0.09 -8.48
N GLY A 43 -5.16 -1.16 -9.25
CA GLY A 43 -5.12 -1.10 -10.71
C GLY A 43 -6.11 -2.08 -11.30
N GLY A 44 -6.94 -1.60 -12.24
CA GLY A 44 -7.94 -2.41 -12.91
C GLY A 44 -7.37 -3.72 -13.46
N ALA A 45 -8.05 -4.84 -13.20
CA ALA A 45 -7.55 -6.17 -13.48
C ALA A 45 -7.20 -6.40 -14.95
N ASN A 46 -7.92 -5.79 -15.90
CA ASN A 46 -7.62 -5.81 -17.33
C ASN A 46 -6.26 -5.20 -17.70
N LEU A 47 -5.73 -4.30 -16.87
CA LEU A 47 -4.46 -3.62 -17.09
C LEU A 47 -3.30 -4.28 -16.35
N PHE A 48 -3.58 -5.28 -15.51
CA PHE A 48 -2.56 -5.96 -14.75
C PHE A 48 -1.65 -6.78 -15.65
N LYS A 49 -0.34 -6.63 -15.44
CA LYS A 49 0.74 -7.33 -16.13
C LYS A 49 1.85 -7.61 -15.13
N SER A 50 2.62 -8.68 -15.37
CA SER A 50 3.69 -9.11 -14.48
C SER A 50 4.72 -8.02 -14.18
N ASP A 51 4.90 -7.04 -15.08
CA ASP A 51 5.89 -5.96 -15.00
C ASP A 51 5.28 -4.57 -14.68
N ARG A 52 4.04 -4.53 -14.17
CA ARG A 52 3.28 -3.28 -13.99
C ARG A 52 3.93 -2.33 -12.99
N THR A 53 4.37 -2.86 -11.86
CA THR A 53 5.05 -2.13 -10.76
C THR A 53 6.36 -1.51 -11.23
N ASP A 54 7.18 -2.27 -11.97
CA ASP A 54 8.43 -1.78 -12.56
C ASP A 54 8.20 -0.63 -13.55
N LYS A 55 7.19 -0.77 -14.42
CA LYS A 55 6.83 0.29 -15.37
C LYS A 55 6.38 1.55 -14.64
N MET A 56 5.58 1.43 -13.59
CA MET A 56 5.18 2.56 -12.75
C MET A 56 6.40 3.22 -12.07
N GLY A 57 7.34 2.43 -11.56
CA GLY A 57 8.58 2.94 -10.97
C GLY A 57 9.44 3.74 -11.95
N LYS A 58 9.61 3.25 -13.18
CA LYS A 58 10.33 3.97 -14.23
C LYS A 58 9.68 5.32 -14.57
N VAL A 59 8.35 5.35 -14.66
CA VAL A 59 7.61 6.60 -14.90
C VAL A 59 7.73 7.54 -13.70
N ALA A 60 7.65 7.04 -12.46
CA ALA A 60 7.82 7.84 -11.26
C ALA A 60 9.22 8.46 -11.18
N MET A 61 10.27 7.69 -11.47
CA MET A 61 11.64 8.19 -11.51
C MET A 61 11.82 9.26 -12.59
N ALA A 62 11.31 9.03 -13.81
CA ALA A 62 11.38 10.02 -14.88
C ALA A 62 10.67 11.34 -14.52
N ASN A 63 9.55 11.28 -13.79
CA ASN A 63 8.88 12.49 -13.29
C ASN A 63 9.70 13.16 -12.18
N LEU A 64 10.28 12.39 -11.27
CA LEU A 64 11.14 12.95 -10.22
C LEU A 64 12.33 13.68 -10.84
N ASP A 65 13.05 13.05 -11.77
CA ASP A 65 14.18 13.67 -12.45
C ASP A 65 13.79 14.93 -13.24
N ALA A 66 12.60 14.96 -13.84
CA ALA A 66 12.12 16.10 -14.61
C ALA A 66 11.70 17.31 -13.75
N TYR A 67 11.06 17.07 -12.60
CA TYR A 67 10.45 18.13 -11.80
C TYR A 67 11.16 18.44 -10.48
N ALA A 68 11.99 17.51 -10.00
CA ALA A 68 12.86 17.69 -8.84
C ALA A 68 14.19 16.93 -9.04
N PRO A 69 15.06 17.43 -9.94
CA PRO A 69 16.32 16.77 -10.32
C PRO A 69 17.33 16.65 -9.16
N ASP A 70 17.11 17.38 -8.07
CA ASP A 70 17.96 17.40 -6.90
C ASP A 70 17.14 17.64 -5.61
N PHE A 71 17.78 17.43 -4.46
CA PHE A 71 17.14 17.56 -3.15
C PHE A 71 16.76 19.00 -2.79
N VAL A 72 17.45 20.00 -3.36
CA VAL A 72 17.17 21.42 -3.11
C VAL A 72 15.89 21.83 -3.83
N THR A 73 15.74 21.45 -5.10
CA THR A 73 14.54 21.67 -5.89
C THR A 73 13.33 21.02 -5.21
N LEU A 74 13.45 19.76 -4.77
CA LEU A 74 12.38 19.09 -4.01
C LEU A 74 12.05 19.83 -2.71
N ALA A 75 13.07 20.19 -1.92
CA ALA A 75 12.88 20.83 -0.63
C ALA A 75 12.21 22.20 -0.73
N LYS A 76 12.54 22.99 -1.75
CA LYS A 76 11.88 24.26 -2.04
C LYS A 76 10.44 24.06 -2.48
N ALA A 77 10.17 23.08 -3.33
CA ALA A 77 8.81 22.77 -3.79
C ALA A 77 7.88 22.28 -2.67
N LEU A 78 8.41 21.52 -1.71
CA LEU A 78 7.66 20.98 -0.57
C LEU A 78 7.77 21.82 0.71
N GLU A 79 8.46 22.96 0.64
CA GLU A 79 8.73 23.85 1.79
C GLU A 79 9.32 23.12 3.02
N ILE A 80 10.21 22.14 2.81
CA ILE A 80 10.88 21.40 3.89
C ILE A 80 11.61 22.39 4.82
N SER A 81 11.62 22.15 6.13
CA SER A 81 12.32 23.02 7.08
C SER A 81 13.76 23.31 6.65
N GLY A 82 14.15 24.59 6.62
CA GLY A 82 15.46 25.04 6.11
C GLY A 82 15.54 25.31 4.60
N HIS A 83 14.47 25.08 3.83
CA HIS A 83 14.50 25.25 2.36
C HIS A 83 14.87 26.66 1.88
N LYS A 84 14.61 27.69 2.69
CA LYS A 84 14.89 29.10 2.34
C LYS A 84 16.38 29.41 2.32
N ASP A 85 17.17 28.65 3.07
CA ASP A 85 18.62 28.85 3.18
C ASP A 85 19.39 28.01 2.13
N LEU A 86 18.67 27.17 1.36
CA LEU A 86 19.27 26.32 0.32
C LEU A 86 19.67 27.13 -0.93
N PRO A 87 20.77 26.76 -1.59
CA PRO A 87 21.31 27.50 -2.74
C PRO A 87 20.35 27.54 -3.94
N ASP A 88 20.41 28.61 -4.75
CA ASP A 88 19.61 28.76 -5.97
C ASP A 88 20.35 28.37 -7.25
N SER A 89 21.69 28.43 -7.25
CA SER A 89 22.48 28.14 -8.45
C SER A 89 22.87 26.67 -8.53
N GLN A 90 22.77 26.09 -9.72
CA GLN A 90 23.15 24.70 -9.98
C GLN A 90 24.55 24.34 -9.46
N LYS A 91 25.54 25.23 -9.70
CA LYS A 91 26.91 25.03 -9.22
C LYS A 91 27.02 24.94 -7.69
N ALA A 92 26.23 25.76 -6.98
CA ALA A 92 26.23 25.72 -5.51
C ALA A 92 25.50 24.47 -4.98
N ILE A 93 24.43 24.03 -5.65
CA ILE A 93 23.74 22.77 -5.34
C ILE A 93 24.71 21.59 -5.52
N GLU A 94 25.49 21.55 -6.60
CA GLU A 94 26.48 20.49 -6.85
C GLU A 94 27.58 20.44 -5.77
N VAL A 95 28.10 21.60 -5.37
CA VAL A 95 29.10 21.69 -4.29
C VAL A 95 28.52 21.21 -2.96
N LEU A 96 27.30 21.63 -2.63
CA LEU A 96 26.61 21.20 -1.41
C LEU A 96 26.32 19.68 -1.44
N THR A 97 25.88 19.16 -2.58
CA THR A 97 25.63 17.72 -2.78
C THR A 97 26.92 16.93 -2.55
N ALA A 98 28.02 17.32 -3.17
CA ALA A 98 29.31 16.65 -3.00
C ALA A 98 29.82 16.69 -1.55
N LYS A 99 29.60 17.81 -0.83
CA LYS A 99 29.89 17.91 0.61
C LYS A 99 29.09 16.86 1.38
N LEU A 100 27.77 16.80 1.19
CA LEU A 100 26.89 15.88 1.91
C LEU A 100 27.13 14.41 1.53
N ASP A 101 27.48 14.11 0.27
CA ASP A 101 27.83 12.77 -0.19
C ASP A 101 29.09 12.23 0.51
N SER A 102 30.04 13.11 0.84
CA SER A 102 31.30 12.73 1.50
C SER A 102 31.18 12.43 3.00
N MET A 103 30.04 12.74 3.60
CA MET A 103 29.78 12.62 5.04
C MET A 103 29.11 11.29 5.41
N THR A 104 29.38 10.80 6.61
CA THR A 104 28.58 9.74 7.24
C THR A 104 27.17 10.25 7.59
N GLU A 105 26.22 9.34 7.80
CA GLU A 105 24.85 9.72 8.20
C GLU A 105 24.84 10.54 9.51
N ALA A 106 25.62 10.11 10.51
CA ALA A 106 25.73 10.82 11.80
C ALA A 106 26.41 12.20 11.71
N GLU A 107 27.29 12.41 10.72
CA GLU A 107 27.84 13.73 10.44
C GLU A 107 26.82 14.60 9.71
N ARG A 108 26.15 14.06 8.69
CA ARG A 108 25.11 14.77 7.93
C ARG A 108 24.00 15.29 8.83
N GLU A 109 23.50 14.50 9.79
CA GLU A 109 22.41 14.90 10.69
C GLU A 109 22.65 16.20 11.48
N LYS A 110 23.91 16.67 11.53
CA LYS A 110 24.30 17.94 12.18
C LYS A 110 24.22 19.15 11.24
N GLU A 111 24.17 18.94 9.93
CA GLU A 111 24.05 19.99 8.92
C GLU A 111 22.60 20.46 8.81
N SER A 112 22.34 21.71 8.45
CA SER A 112 20.97 22.23 8.31
C SER A 112 20.16 21.55 7.19
N GLU A 113 20.84 21.08 6.15
CA GLU A 113 20.27 20.56 4.90
C GLU A 113 20.01 19.05 4.94
N TRP A 114 20.40 18.40 6.05
CA TRP A 114 20.43 16.95 6.19
C TRP A 114 19.10 16.28 5.87
N LEU A 115 18.00 16.88 6.33
CA LEU A 115 16.66 16.31 6.20
C LEU A 115 16.24 16.28 4.73
N ALA A 116 16.41 17.39 4.03
CA ALA A 116 16.08 17.51 2.60
C ALA A 116 16.88 16.51 1.76
N TYR A 117 18.20 16.47 1.98
CA TYR A 117 19.10 15.53 1.30
C TYR A 117 18.73 14.07 1.60
N THR A 118 18.46 13.74 2.86
CA THR A 118 18.16 12.37 3.29
C THR A 118 16.83 11.90 2.73
N VAL A 119 15.78 12.72 2.82
CA VAL A 119 14.44 12.41 2.28
C VAL A 119 14.51 12.19 0.78
N TYR A 120 15.19 13.08 0.05
CA TYR A 120 15.34 12.97 -1.41
C TYR A 120 16.01 11.64 -1.81
N ASN A 121 17.14 11.31 -1.18
CA ASN A 121 17.87 10.08 -1.50
C ASN A 121 17.11 8.82 -1.07
N LYS A 122 16.44 8.81 0.09
CA LYS A 122 15.56 7.69 0.49
C LYS A 122 14.37 7.53 -0.46
N MET A 123 13.80 8.64 -0.96
CA MET A 123 12.73 8.59 -1.96
C MET A 123 13.22 8.00 -3.29
N LYS A 124 14.38 8.44 -3.80
CA LYS A 124 14.99 7.84 -5.01
C LYS A 124 15.27 6.35 -4.84
N GLN A 125 15.83 5.97 -3.69
CA GLN A 125 16.06 4.56 -3.37
C GLN A 125 14.75 3.79 -3.36
N LYS A 126 13.70 4.33 -2.71
CA LYS A 126 12.39 3.69 -2.63
C LYS A 126 11.75 3.49 -4.00
N ILE A 127 11.76 4.52 -4.86
CA ILE A 127 11.22 4.42 -6.22
C ILE A 127 11.99 3.37 -7.03
N THR A 128 13.31 3.25 -6.82
CA THR A 128 14.13 2.30 -7.58
C THR A 128 13.93 0.86 -7.11
N SER A 129 13.77 0.62 -5.80
CA SER A 129 13.68 -0.74 -5.25
C SER A 129 12.24 -1.25 -5.11
N GLU A 130 11.31 -0.38 -4.73
CA GLU A 130 9.94 -0.72 -4.35
C GLU A 130 9.01 0.46 -4.62
N ALA A 131 8.92 0.90 -5.87
CA ALA A 131 8.08 2.04 -6.26
C ALA A 131 6.63 1.90 -5.80
N ILE A 132 6.12 0.67 -5.89
CA ILE A 132 4.79 0.28 -5.41
C ILE A 132 4.99 -0.78 -4.33
N GLU A 133 4.61 -0.47 -3.09
CA GLU A 133 4.72 -1.41 -1.98
C GLU A 133 3.60 -2.44 -1.99
N ASP A 134 2.37 -1.99 -2.22
CA ASP A 134 1.19 -2.84 -2.26
C ASP A 134 0.37 -2.61 -3.52
N PHE A 135 0.18 -3.65 -4.31
CA PHE A 135 -0.64 -3.61 -5.53
C PHE A 135 -1.88 -4.50 -5.37
N ARG A 136 -3.06 -3.93 -5.64
CA ARG A 136 -4.32 -4.66 -5.65
C ARG A 136 -4.84 -4.76 -7.08
N ILE A 137 -4.88 -5.99 -7.57
CA ILE A 137 -5.53 -6.35 -8.84
C ILE A 137 -7.02 -6.15 -8.62
N ASP A 138 -7.54 -5.07 -9.18
CA ASP A 138 -8.87 -4.59 -8.85
C ASP A 138 -9.90 -5.10 -9.85
N PHE A 139 -10.85 -5.93 -9.41
CA PHE A 139 -12.04 -6.36 -10.17
C PHE A 139 -13.27 -5.51 -9.85
N GLU A 140 -13.12 -4.47 -9.03
CA GLU A 140 -14.22 -3.63 -8.59
C GLU A 140 -14.28 -2.31 -9.37
N ASP A 141 -14.26 -1.15 -8.72
CA ASP A 141 -14.47 0.15 -9.37
C ASP A 141 -13.39 0.45 -10.44
N GLY A 142 -12.14 0.04 -10.22
CA GLY A 142 -11.04 0.25 -11.17
C GLY A 142 -11.09 -0.63 -12.42
N TYR A 143 -11.89 -1.71 -12.41
CA TYR A 143 -12.17 -2.56 -13.57
C TYR A 143 -13.50 -2.21 -14.24
N GLY A 144 -14.47 -1.76 -13.44
CA GLY A 144 -15.82 -1.43 -13.86
C GLY A 144 -16.73 -2.65 -13.94
N ASN A 145 -17.84 -2.49 -14.65
CA ASN A 145 -18.83 -3.56 -14.85
C ASN A 145 -18.65 -4.20 -16.21
N ARG A 146 -18.40 -5.50 -16.23
CA ARG A 146 -18.27 -6.32 -17.44
C ARG A 146 -19.26 -7.49 -17.44
N PRO A 147 -19.56 -8.05 -18.63
CA PRO A 147 -20.20 -9.37 -18.74
C PRO A 147 -19.38 -10.45 -17.99
N ASP A 148 -20.06 -11.51 -17.56
CA ASP A 148 -19.43 -12.56 -16.75
C ASP A 148 -18.29 -13.26 -17.51
N ASP A 149 -18.45 -13.51 -18.80
CA ASP A 149 -17.42 -14.15 -19.64
C ASP A 149 -16.15 -13.29 -19.79
N GLU A 150 -16.30 -11.97 -19.90
CA GLU A 150 -15.17 -11.03 -19.93
C GLU A 150 -14.45 -10.96 -18.58
N GLU A 151 -15.20 -10.94 -17.47
CA GLU A 151 -14.63 -10.91 -16.11
C GLU A 151 -13.91 -12.22 -15.77
N ASP A 152 -14.52 -13.37 -16.11
CA ASP A 152 -13.92 -14.70 -15.97
C ASP A 152 -12.60 -14.81 -16.76
N ALA A 153 -12.60 -14.39 -18.03
CA ALA A 153 -11.39 -14.39 -18.86
C ALA A 153 -10.30 -13.48 -18.28
N THR A 154 -10.69 -12.34 -17.69
CA THR A 154 -9.77 -11.42 -17.03
C THR A 154 -9.21 -12.03 -15.74
N ALA A 155 -10.01 -12.74 -14.95
CA ALA A 155 -9.57 -13.47 -13.75
C ALA A 155 -8.47 -14.49 -14.09
N VAL A 156 -8.69 -15.29 -15.14
CA VAL A 156 -7.68 -16.23 -15.66
C VAL A 156 -6.40 -15.51 -16.10
N GLN A 157 -6.54 -14.44 -16.88
CA GLN A 157 -5.38 -13.70 -17.39
C GLN A 157 -4.57 -13.04 -16.27
N ALA A 158 -5.25 -12.43 -15.29
CA ALA A 158 -4.60 -11.78 -14.16
C ALA A 158 -3.85 -12.78 -13.28
N ALA A 159 -4.42 -13.97 -13.04
CA ALA A 159 -3.75 -15.05 -12.32
C ALA A 159 -2.48 -15.54 -13.06
N LYS A 160 -2.54 -15.69 -14.40
CA LYS A 160 -1.37 -16.01 -15.24
C LYS A 160 -0.26 -14.97 -15.16
N GLU A 161 -0.63 -13.68 -15.23
CA GLU A 161 0.34 -12.58 -15.10
C GLU A 161 0.93 -12.51 -13.69
N LEU A 162 0.14 -12.84 -12.66
CA LEU A 162 0.62 -12.90 -11.28
C LEU A 162 1.65 -14.02 -11.13
N ALA A 163 1.34 -15.23 -11.61
CA ALA A 163 2.28 -16.37 -11.59
C ALA A 163 3.57 -16.04 -12.33
N LYS A 164 3.47 -15.42 -13.52
CA LYS A 164 4.64 -14.96 -14.27
C LYS A 164 5.49 -13.95 -13.47
N GLY A 165 4.84 -13.03 -12.76
CA GLY A 165 5.54 -12.07 -11.90
C GLY A 165 6.18 -12.72 -10.68
N MET A 166 5.58 -13.78 -10.12
CA MET A 166 6.19 -14.58 -9.05
C MET A 166 7.49 -15.20 -9.52
N ASP A 167 7.48 -15.85 -10.69
CA ASP A 167 8.68 -16.49 -11.26
C ASP A 167 9.77 -15.47 -11.64
N ALA A 168 9.35 -14.30 -12.12
CA ALA A 168 10.27 -13.23 -12.53
C ALA A 168 10.79 -12.36 -11.37
N GLY A 169 10.18 -12.45 -10.18
CA GLY A 169 10.52 -11.60 -9.04
C GLY A 169 10.17 -10.11 -9.25
N THR A 170 9.16 -9.80 -10.06
CA THR A 170 8.79 -8.42 -10.45
C THR A 170 7.58 -7.86 -9.70
N LEU A 171 6.96 -8.65 -8.82
CA LEU A 171 5.79 -8.22 -8.05
C LEU A 171 6.17 -7.22 -6.95
N SER A 172 5.20 -6.41 -6.54
CA SER A 172 5.33 -5.60 -5.33
C SER A 172 5.46 -6.49 -4.08
N PRO A 173 6.15 -6.05 -3.01
CA PRO A 173 6.33 -6.81 -1.77
C PRO A 173 5.03 -7.25 -1.09
N PHE A 174 3.97 -6.47 -1.28
CA PHE A 174 2.60 -6.81 -0.94
C PHE A 174 1.78 -6.81 -2.22
N ILE A 175 0.91 -7.81 -2.38
CA ILE A 175 0.05 -7.90 -3.56
C ILE A 175 -1.24 -8.61 -3.20
N GLY A 176 -2.29 -8.41 -3.99
CA GLY A 176 -3.54 -9.11 -3.76
C GLY A 176 -4.59 -8.80 -4.80
N ILE A 177 -5.80 -9.26 -4.53
CA ILE A 177 -6.97 -9.07 -5.39
C ILE A 177 -8.04 -8.31 -4.61
N ARG A 178 -8.70 -7.34 -5.26
CA ARG A 178 -9.96 -6.75 -4.76
C ARG A 178 -11.12 -7.30 -5.57
N ILE A 179 -12.01 -8.02 -4.89
CA ILE A 179 -13.19 -8.65 -5.50
C ILE A 179 -14.40 -7.71 -5.45
N LYS A 180 -15.52 -8.08 -6.10
CA LYS A 180 -16.80 -7.39 -5.94
C LYS A 180 -17.31 -7.47 -4.49
N PRO A 181 -18.08 -6.48 -4.00
CA PRO A 181 -18.60 -6.49 -2.64
C PRO A 181 -19.62 -7.62 -2.44
N PHE A 182 -19.79 -8.05 -1.20
CA PHE A 182 -20.78 -9.06 -0.82
C PHE A 182 -22.18 -8.46 -0.59
N THR A 183 -22.60 -7.57 -1.48
CA THR A 183 -24.02 -7.18 -1.59
C THR A 183 -24.81 -8.31 -2.24
N GLU A 184 -26.13 -8.30 -2.07
CA GLU A 184 -27.01 -9.37 -2.57
C GLU A 184 -26.80 -9.67 -4.06
N ASP A 185 -26.70 -8.62 -4.87
CA ASP A 185 -26.59 -8.72 -6.33
C ASP A 185 -25.19 -9.16 -6.81
N LEU A 186 -24.14 -8.97 -5.99
CA LEU A 186 -22.74 -9.09 -6.42
C LEU A 186 -21.95 -10.21 -5.73
N LYS A 187 -22.44 -10.75 -4.60
CA LYS A 187 -21.72 -11.79 -3.83
C LYS A 187 -21.33 -13.01 -4.67
N ASN A 188 -22.24 -13.50 -5.51
CA ASN A 188 -21.98 -14.68 -6.34
C ASN A 188 -20.88 -14.40 -7.38
N ARG A 189 -20.90 -13.21 -7.98
CA ARG A 189 -19.85 -12.77 -8.91
C ARG A 189 -18.51 -12.61 -8.19
N GLY A 190 -18.50 -11.96 -7.03
CA GLY A 190 -17.28 -11.78 -6.23
C GLY A 190 -16.61 -13.11 -5.88
N VAL A 191 -17.40 -14.10 -5.45
CA VAL A 191 -16.91 -15.46 -5.16
C VAL A 191 -16.42 -16.16 -6.42
N ARG A 192 -17.17 -16.10 -7.52
CA ARG A 192 -16.78 -16.71 -8.80
C ARG A 192 -15.44 -16.17 -9.32
N THR A 193 -15.28 -14.85 -9.33
CA THR A 193 -14.03 -14.18 -9.77
C THR A 193 -12.85 -14.61 -8.90
N LEU A 194 -13.05 -14.70 -7.58
CA LEU A 194 -12.03 -15.16 -6.65
C LEU A 194 -11.63 -16.62 -6.91
N ASP A 195 -12.61 -17.50 -7.07
CA ASP A 195 -12.40 -18.93 -7.30
C ASP A 195 -11.64 -19.19 -8.61
N ILE A 196 -12.05 -18.56 -9.72
CA ILE A 196 -11.36 -18.68 -11.01
C ILE A 196 -9.91 -18.20 -10.91
N PHE A 197 -9.70 -17.06 -10.24
CA PHE A 197 -8.36 -16.50 -10.05
C PHE A 197 -7.46 -17.44 -9.24
N LEU A 198 -7.92 -17.90 -8.08
CA LEU A 198 -7.15 -18.76 -7.18
C LEU A 198 -6.93 -20.15 -7.78
N THR A 199 -7.93 -20.73 -8.44
CA THR A 199 -7.82 -22.02 -9.13
C THR A 199 -6.76 -21.94 -10.23
N THR A 200 -6.84 -20.93 -11.10
CA THR A 200 -5.85 -20.72 -12.18
C THR A 200 -4.44 -20.51 -11.61
N LEU A 201 -4.31 -19.71 -10.56
CA LEU A 201 -3.01 -19.46 -9.92
C LEU A 201 -2.45 -20.74 -9.30
N ASN A 202 -3.28 -21.51 -8.61
CA ASN A 202 -2.91 -22.77 -7.98
C ASN A 202 -2.40 -23.79 -9.01
N GLU A 203 -3.06 -23.92 -10.15
CA GLU A 203 -2.66 -24.82 -11.24
C GLU A 203 -1.27 -24.47 -11.80
N ILE A 204 -0.93 -23.19 -11.88
CA ILE A 204 0.35 -22.72 -12.45
C ILE A 204 1.46 -22.71 -11.40
N ALA A 205 1.18 -22.18 -10.20
CA ALA A 205 2.16 -21.95 -9.14
C ALA A 205 2.31 -23.14 -8.18
N GLY A 206 1.57 -24.23 -8.39
CA GLY A 206 1.65 -25.45 -7.60
C GLY A 206 1.26 -25.25 -6.13
N GLY A 207 0.14 -24.55 -5.88
CA GLY A 207 -0.36 -24.26 -4.52
C GLY A 207 0.37 -23.16 -3.76
N LYS A 208 1.27 -22.43 -4.43
CA LYS A 208 1.95 -21.28 -3.83
C LYS A 208 1.21 -19.99 -4.14
N LEU A 209 1.11 -19.13 -3.13
CA LEU A 209 0.70 -17.73 -3.28
C LEU A 209 1.92 -16.81 -3.09
N PRO A 210 1.89 -15.58 -3.62
CA PRO A 210 2.86 -14.56 -3.24
C PRO A 210 2.91 -14.38 -1.72
N GLN A 211 4.09 -14.05 -1.19
CA GLN A 211 4.19 -13.65 0.21
C GLN A 211 3.32 -12.41 0.45
N ASN A 212 2.60 -12.38 1.57
CA ASN A 212 1.66 -11.29 1.91
C ASN A 212 0.49 -11.10 0.91
N PHE A 213 0.04 -12.17 0.24
CA PHE A 213 -1.16 -12.12 -0.59
C PHE A 213 -2.41 -11.79 0.25
N VAL A 214 -3.19 -10.78 -0.15
CA VAL A 214 -4.44 -10.39 0.54
C VAL A 214 -5.62 -10.35 -0.42
N VAL A 215 -6.77 -10.86 0.04
CA VAL A 215 -8.06 -10.65 -0.62
C VAL A 215 -8.77 -9.47 0.03
N THR A 216 -9.05 -8.43 -0.75
CA THR A 216 -9.75 -7.23 -0.29
C THR A 216 -11.24 -7.35 -0.59
N LEU A 217 -12.07 -7.32 0.46
CA LEU A 217 -13.53 -7.21 0.38
C LEU A 217 -13.95 -5.74 0.48
N PRO A 218 -14.42 -5.10 -0.59
CA PRO A 218 -14.82 -3.69 -0.54
C PRO A 218 -16.21 -3.52 0.08
N LYS A 219 -16.49 -2.28 0.51
CA LYS A 219 -17.84 -1.80 0.86
C LYS A 219 -18.57 -2.68 1.89
N VAL A 220 -17.83 -3.21 2.87
CA VAL A 220 -18.39 -3.99 3.98
C VAL A 220 -19.33 -3.12 4.80
N THR A 221 -20.58 -3.56 4.97
CA THR A 221 -21.61 -2.87 5.75
C THR A 221 -22.07 -3.65 6.98
N ILE A 222 -21.88 -4.98 6.99
CA ILE A 222 -22.25 -5.84 8.12
C ILE A 222 -21.16 -6.89 8.41
N PRO A 223 -20.97 -7.31 9.68
CA PRO A 223 -19.97 -8.31 10.05
C PRO A 223 -20.13 -9.66 9.33
N GLU A 224 -21.34 -10.04 8.96
CA GLU A 224 -21.67 -11.30 8.27
C GLU A 224 -20.97 -11.42 6.92
N GLN A 225 -20.74 -10.30 6.22
CA GLN A 225 -20.00 -10.30 4.95
C GLN A 225 -18.53 -10.69 5.15
N VAL A 226 -17.91 -10.23 6.24
CA VAL A 226 -16.53 -10.60 6.59
C VAL A 226 -16.46 -12.04 7.03
N LYS A 227 -17.41 -12.50 7.87
CA LYS A 227 -17.50 -13.90 8.29
C LYS A 227 -17.63 -14.84 7.09
N ALA A 228 -18.53 -14.53 6.16
CA ALA A 228 -18.71 -15.33 4.95
C ALA A 228 -17.42 -15.44 4.12
N LEU A 229 -16.65 -14.36 3.99
CA LEU A 229 -15.37 -14.44 3.27
C LEU A 229 -14.33 -15.30 4.02
N VAL A 230 -14.28 -15.21 5.35
CA VAL A 230 -13.39 -16.07 6.15
C VAL A 230 -13.78 -17.53 6.01
N GLU A 231 -15.08 -17.86 6.06
CA GLU A 231 -15.61 -19.22 5.87
C GLU A 231 -15.26 -19.80 4.49
N LEU A 232 -15.08 -18.97 3.45
CA LEU A 232 -14.62 -19.42 2.12
C LEU A 232 -13.13 -19.82 2.09
N PHE A 233 -12.35 -19.46 3.10
CA PHE A 233 -10.92 -19.77 3.20
C PHE A 233 -10.58 -20.94 4.13
N GLU A 234 -11.58 -21.50 4.81
CA GLU A 234 -11.45 -22.66 5.71
C GLU A 234 -11.74 -23.97 4.97
#